data_AF-A0A962EPY2-F1
#
_entry.id   AF-A0A962EPY2-F1
#
_cell.length_a   1.000
_cell.length_b   1.000
_cell.length_c   1.000
_cell.angle_alpha   90.00
_cell.angle_beta   90.00
_cell.angle_gamma   90.00
#
_symmetry.space_group_name_H-M   'P 1'
#
loop_
_entity.id
_entity.type
_entity.pdbx_description
1 polymer ?
#
loop_
_entity_poly.entity_id
_entity_poly.type
_entity_poly.pdbx_seq_one_letter_code
_entity_poly.pdbx_strand_id
1 'polypeptide(L)'
;MSQNLLLCYGMIKDQLSTENRVFSDKNPFDFRIITPFIRDEFREEVIPALLKTGNEQLHTLQTTLLPIARQLIFELNSSIFLRLLEAATNLDNLLPDPYLTEGGFLQELGTRPTVHFPVNKLHRKLRLDIAISTQTQPCLFAISGVEEPLALNNGDCLLSRCIPGTPFGACVPVETENTRCLTLYYYQNPPEPQNHE
;
A
#
# COMPACT_ATOMS: atom_id res chain seq x y z
N MET A 1 29.68 -3.58 -7.85
CA MET A 1 28.96 -4.57 -7.00
C MET A 1 27.76 -3.86 -6.43
N SER A 2 26.59 -4.00 -7.07
CA SER A 2 25.33 -3.44 -6.57
C SER A 2 24.86 -4.34 -5.43
N GLN A 3 25.15 -3.95 -4.18
CA GLN A 3 24.46 -4.56 -3.04
C GLN A 3 22.98 -4.23 -3.25
N ASN A 4 22.16 -5.28 -3.37
CA ASN A 4 20.72 -5.20 -3.60
C ASN A 4 20.07 -4.28 -2.55
N LEU A 5 19.96 -2.99 -2.86
CA LEU A 5 19.06 -2.06 -2.21
C LEU A 5 17.67 -2.52 -2.61
N LEU A 6 17.12 -3.41 -1.81
CA LEU A 6 15.70 -3.48 -1.67
C LEU A 6 15.39 -3.15 -0.22
N LEU A 7 14.78 -2.01 -0.03
CA LEU A 7 14.38 -1.44 1.26
C LEU A 7 13.40 -2.36 1.99
N CYS A 8 12.69 -3.24 1.27
CA CYS A 8 11.67 -4.14 1.83
C CYS A 8 11.82 -5.64 1.47
N TYR A 9 12.66 -6.02 0.50
CA TYR A 9 12.58 -7.35 -0.18
C TYR A 9 12.92 -8.57 0.69
N GLY A 10 13.91 -8.45 1.57
CA GLY A 10 14.33 -9.58 2.41
C GLY A 10 13.21 -10.10 3.31
N MET A 11 12.29 -9.22 3.71
CA MET A 11 11.27 -9.50 4.71
C MET A 11 9.93 -9.90 4.10
N ILE A 12 9.60 -9.34 2.95
CA ILE A 12 8.37 -9.62 2.20
C ILE A 12 8.32 -11.10 1.80
N LYS A 13 9.43 -11.66 1.30
CA LYS A 13 9.47 -13.06 0.86
C LYS A 13 9.19 -14.01 2.02
N ASP A 14 9.78 -13.75 3.18
CA ASP A 14 9.62 -14.63 4.34
C ASP A 14 8.21 -14.47 4.93
N GLN A 15 7.75 -13.25 5.22
CA GLN A 15 6.47 -13.02 5.88
C GLN A 15 5.25 -13.32 5.01
N LEU A 16 5.31 -13.05 3.71
CA LEU A 16 4.20 -13.39 2.81
C LEU A 16 4.13 -14.90 2.53
N SER A 17 5.23 -15.64 2.72
CA SER A 17 5.26 -17.10 2.54
C SER A 17 4.90 -17.89 3.81
N THR A 18 5.13 -17.35 5.01
CA THR A 18 4.95 -18.10 6.27
C THR A 18 3.53 -18.10 6.84
N GLU A 19 2.67 -17.13 6.47
CA GLU A 19 1.28 -17.11 6.92
C GLU A 19 0.34 -17.75 5.88
N ASN A 20 -0.14 -18.97 6.17
CA ASN A 20 -1.01 -19.81 5.34
C ASN A 20 -2.42 -19.23 5.01
N ARG A 21 -2.67 -17.93 5.24
CA ARG A 21 -3.95 -17.29 4.89
C ARG A 21 -3.90 -16.72 3.49
N VAL A 22 -4.04 -17.57 2.47
CA VAL A 22 -4.21 -17.14 1.09
C VAL A 22 -5.35 -16.13 1.03
N PHE A 23 -5.11 -15.00 0.36
CA PHE A 23 -6.15 -14.01 0.13
C PHE A 23 -7.34 -14.68 -0.56
N SER A 24 -8.53 -14.65 0.05
CA SER A 24 -9.71 -15.31 -0.47
C SER A 24 -10.49 -14.37 -1.40
N ASP A 25 -10.79 -14.82 -2.61
CA ASP A 25 -11.70 -14.10 -3.53
C ASP A 25 -13.10 -13.89 -2.94
N LYS A 26 -13.46 -14.66 -1.91
CA LYS A 26 -14.77 -14.60 -1.24
C LYS A 26 -14.82 -13.63 -0.07
N ASN A 27 -13.67 -13.15 0.41
CA ASN A 27 -13.63 -12.20 1.52
C ASN A 27 -13.12 -10.83 1.03
N PRO A 28 -14.02 -9.87 0.78
CA PRO A 28 -13.61 -8.52 0.39
C PRO A 28 -12.89 -7.77 1.52
N PHE A 29 -12.95 -8.27 2.75
CA PHE A 29 -12.29 -7.69 3.92
C PHE A 29 -10.93 -8.34 4.23
N ASP A 30 -10.36 -9.08 3.27
CA ASP A 30 -9.07 -9.72 3.48
C ASP A 30 -7.94 -8.69 3.46
N PHE A 31 -7.10 -8.72 4.49
CA PHE A 31 -5.94 -7.86 4.68
C PHE A 31 -4.82 -8.62 5.38
N ARG A 32 -3.60 -8.14 5.19
CA ARG A 32 -2.39 -8.63 5.85
C ARG A 32 -1.57 -7.47 6.38
N ILE A 33 -0.89 -7.72 7.48
CA ILE A 33 0.07 -6.80 8.08
C ILE A 33 1.45 -7.38 7.84
N ILE A 34 2.38 -6.54 7.43
CA ILE A 34 3.77 -6.90 7.21
C ILE A 34 4.60 -6.04 8.17
N THR A 35 5.23 -6.67 9.14
CA THR A 35 5.92 -6.00 10.25
C THR A 35 7.26 -6.68 10.54
N PRO A 36 8.39 -5.97 10.42
CA PRO A 36 8.53 -4.67 9.77
C PRO A 36 8.51 -4.79 8.24
N PHE A 37 7.89 -3.82 7.55
CA PHE A 37 7.89 -3.77 6.09
C PHE A 37 9.09 -3.01 5.55
N ILE A 38 9.36 -1.83 6.12
CA ILE A 38 10.62 -1.12 5.90
C ILE A 38 11.65 -1.70 6.86
N ARG A 39 12.75 -2.21 6.29
CA ARG A 39 13.91 -2.71 7.02
C ARG A 39 14.41 -1.66 8.03
N ASP A 40 14.70 -2.12 9.24
CA ASP A 40 15.04 -1.26 10.37
C ASP A 40 16.23 -0.33 10.08
N GLU A 41 17.23 -0.82 9.33
CA GLU A 41 18.41 -0.05 8.94
C GLU A 41 18.12 1.15 8.02
N PHE A 42 16.98 1.15 7.31
CA PHE A 42 16.58 2.25 6.43
C PHE A 42 15.46 3.10 7.03
N ARG A 43 14.87 2.68 8.16
CA ARG A 43 13.68 3.34 8.73
C ARG A 43 13.94 4.80 9.11
N GLU A 44 15.09 5.07 9.74
CA GLU A 44 15.50 6.42 10.18
C GLU A 44 15.77 7.38 9.01
N GLU A 45 15.96 6.87 7.79
CA GLU A 45 16.14 7.70 6.59
C GLU A 45 14.82 7.82 5.81
N VAL A 46 14.12 6.69 5.60
CA VAL A 46 12.91 6.60 4.79
C VAL A 46 11.74 7.33 5.45
N ILE A 47 11.50 7.12 6.74
CA ILE A 47 10.32 7.69 7.42
C ILE A 47 10.37 9.22 7.43
N PRO A 48 11.46 9.90 7.83
CA PRO A 48 11.55 11.35 7.75
C PRO A 48 11.47 11.86 6.30
N ALA A 49 12.01 11.11 5.35
CA ALA A 49 11.95 11.48 3.94
C ALA A 49 10.52 11.51 3.41
N LEU A 50 9.73 10.50 3.77
CA LEU A 50 8.32 10.41 3.45
C LEU A 50 7.49 11.50 4.15
N LEU A 51 7.78 11.80 5.43
CA LEU A 51 7.09 12.83 6.19
C LEU A 51 7.28 14.26 5.66
N LYS A 52 8.43 14.56 5.05
CA LYS A 52 8.73 15.87 4.45
C LYS A 52 7.89 16.18 3.20
N THR A 53 7.28 15.16 2.60
CA THR A 53 6.58 15.29 1.32
C THR A 53 5.20 15.97 1.42
N GLY A 54 4.71 16.26 2.63
CA GLY A 54 3.42 16.93 2.83
C GLY A 54 2.22 16.02 2.49
N ASN A 55 1.08 16.63 2.14
CA ASN A 55 -0.23 15.96 1.95
C ASN A 55 -0.64 15.84 0.49
N GLU A 56 0.33 15.92 -0.41
CA GLU A 56 0.03 16.03 -1.83
C GLU A 56 -0.11 14.65 -2.47
N GLN A 57 -0.80 14.62 -3.62
CA GLN A 57 -0.93 13.41 -4.41
C GLN A 57 0.43 13.02 -4.99
N LEU A 58 0.74 11.73 -5.06
CA LEU A 58 2.11 11.30 -5.34
C LEU A 58 2.57 11.68 -6.75
N HIS A 59 1.65 11.78 -7.70
CA HIS A 59 1.93 12.25 -9.06
C HIS A 59 2.33 13.72 -9.14
N THR A 60 1.92 14.57 -8.18
CA THR A 60 2.35 15.98 -8.12
C THR A 60 3.72 16.13 -7.45
N LEU A 61 4.19 15.09 -6.76
CA LEU A 61 5.37 15.10 -5.90
C LEU A 61 6.64 14.48 -6.51
N GLN A 62 6.59 14.01 -7.77
CA GLN A 62 7.73 13.32 -8.39
C GLN A 62 9.04 14.13 -8.34
N THR A 63 8.96 15.46 -8.40
CA THR A 63 10.12 16.36 -8.36
C THR A 63 10.54 16.79 -6.95
N THR A 64 9.66 16.68 -5.95
CA THR A 64 9.88 17.15 -4.57
C THR A 64 10.20 16.03 -3.58
N LEU A 65 9.88 14.78 -3.92
CA LEU A 65 10.26 13.59 -3.14
C LEU A 65 11.77 13.53 -2.93
N LEU A 66 12.20 13.14 -1.73
CA LEU A 66 13.63 12.87 -1.49
C LEU A 66 14.08 11.58 -2.18
N PRO A 67 15.37 11.45 -2.56
CA PRO A 67 15.86 10.30 -3.34
C PRO A 67 15.50 8.94 -2.75
N ILE A 68 15.62 8.77 -1.43
CA ILE A 68 15.30 7.50 -0.75
C ILE A 68 13.80 7.16 -0.81
N ALA A 69 12.93 8.17 -0.75
CA ALA A 69 11.48 7.98 -0.89
C ALA A 69 11.10 7.62 -2.33
N ARG A 70 11.74 8.26 -3.33
CA ARG A 70 11.58 7.88 -4.75
C ARG A 70 12.04 6.44 -5.00
N GLN A 71 13.17 6.06 -4.41
CA GLN A 71 13.73 4.72 -4.50
C GLN A 71 12.74 3.69 -3.93
N LEU A 72 12.17 3.95 -2.75
CA LEU A 72 11.13 3.10 -2.17
C LEU A 72 9.94 2.95 -3.13
N ILE A 73 9.38 4.04 -3.62
CA ILE A 73 8.22 4.01 -4.54
C ILE A 73 8.58 3.24 -5.83
N PHE A 74 9.79 3.43 -6.35
CA PHE A 74 10.26 2.70 -7.53
C PHE A 74 10.34 1.20 -7.26
N GLU A 75 10.89 0.78 -6.12
CA GLU A 75 10.97 -0.62 -5.73
C GLU A 75 9.59 -1.27 -5.57
N LEU A 76 8.64 -0.56 -4.97
CA LEU A 76 7.26 -1.00 -4.79
C LEU A 76 6.48 -1.11 -6.11
N ASN A 77 6.93 -0.45 -7.17
CA ASN A 77 6.37 -0.58 -8.52
C ASN A 77 7.23 -1.47 -9.44
N SER A 78 8.30 -2.08 -8.91
CA SER A 78 9.20 -2.91 -9.70
C SER A 78 8.58 -4.26 -10.05
N SER A 79 8.96 -4.84 -11.19
CA SER A 79 8.51 -6.18 -11.59
C SER A 79 8.83 -7.27 -10.56
N ILE A 80 9.90 -7.08 -9.78
CA ILE A 80 10.30 -8.00 -8.71
C ILE A 80 9.27 -7.96 -7.58
N PHE A 81 8.89 -6.76 -7.14
CA PHE A 81 7.90 -6.59 -6.08
C PHE A 81 6.50 -7.04 -6.51
N LEU A 82 6.10 -6.74 -7.75
CA LEU A 82 4.82 -7.20 -8.30
C LEU A 82 4.71 -8.73 -8.28
N ARG A 83 5.75 -9.46 -8.72
CA ARG A 83 5.76 -10.93 -8.64
C ARG A 83 5.66 -11.47 -7.22
N LEU A 84 6.22 -10.77 -6.23
CA LEU A 84 6.07 -11.14 -4.83
C LEU A 84 4.63 -10.92 -4.35
N LEU A 85 4.01 -9.80 -4.72
CA LEU A 85 2.60 -9.54 -4.41
C LEU A 85 1.69 -10.58 -5.05
N GLU A 86 1.90 -10.91 -6.33
CA GLU A 86 1.15 -11.95 -7.05
C GLU A 86 1.20 -13.28 -6.29
N ALA A 87 2.41 -13.75 -5.97
CA ALA A 87 2.61 -14.98 -5.22
C ALA A 87 1.96 -14.96 -3.82
N ALA A 88 1.98 -13.81 -3.15
CA ALA A 88 1.40 -13.65 -1.81
C ALA A 88 -0.12 -13.56 -1.79
N THR A 89 -0.72 -13.07 -2.89
CA THR A 89 -2.14 -12.70 -2.95
C THR A 89 -2.97 -13.62 -3.84
N ASN A 90 -2.31 -14.57 -4.53
CA ASN A 90 -2.93 -15.40 -5.57
C ASN A 90 -3.63 -14.55 -6.64
N LEU A 91 -3.05 -13.38 -6.94
CA LEU A 91 -3.46 -12.54 -8.06
C LEU A 91 -2.41 -12.67 -9.15
N ASP A 92 -2.84 -12.60 -10.40
CA ASP A 92 -1.96 -12.67 -11.57
C ASP A 92 -2.06 -11.38 -12.38
N ASN A 93 -0.98 -11.03 -13.09
CA ASN A 93 -0.92 -9.87 -13.97
C ASN A 93 -1.21 -8.55 -13.24
N LEU A 94 -0.61 -8.39 -12.05
CA LEU A 94 -0.68 -7.15 -11.31
C LEU A 94 0.09 -6.04 -12.04
N LEU A 95 -0.56 -4.90 -12.16
CA LEU A 95 0.02 -3.68 -12.70
C LEU A 95 0.09 -2.61 -11.58
N PRO A 96 1.19 -1.87 -11.46
CA PRO A 96 1.26 -0.72 -10.58
C PRO A 96 0.39 0.41 -11.13
N ASP A 97 0.08 1.42 -10.30
CA ASP A 97 -0.40 2.72 -10.80
C ASP A 97 0.77 3.45 -11.51
N PRO A 98 0.83 3.45 -12.86
CA PRO A 98 2.01 3.95 -13.56
C PRO A 98 2.21 5.45 -13.39
N TYR A 99 1.12 6.18 -13.10
CA TYR A 99 1.16 7.62 -12.94
C TYR A 99 1.06 8.04 -11.47
N LEU A 100 0.90 7.10 -10.54
CA LEU A 100 0.64 7.38 -9.12
C LEU A 100 -0.51 8.39 -8.94
N THR A 101 -1.47 8.31 -9.87
CA THR A 101 -2.61 9.22 -9.96
C THR A 101 -3.62 9.00 -8.85
N GLU A 102 -3.71 7.77 -8.38
CA GLU A 102 -4.69 7.36 -7.39
C GLU A 102 -4.03 7.08 -6.03
N GLY A 103 -2.71 6.87 -5.99
CA GLY A 103 -1.90 6.79 -4.77
C GLY A 103 -1.47 8.16 -4.24
N GLY A 104 -0.93 8.20 -3.02
CA GLY A 104 -0.64 9.48 -2.37
C GLY A 104 -0.11 9.37 -0.95
N PHE A 105 0.38 10.49 -0.43
CA PHE A 105 0.47 10.70 1.00
C PHE A 105 -0.90 11.11 1.49
N LEU A 106 -1.57 10.22 2.21
CA LEU A 106 -2.87 10.52 2.76
C LEU A 106 -2.69 11.17 4.14
N GLN A 107 -3.07 12.45 4.27
CA GLN A 107 -3.38 13.06 5.58
C GLN A 107 -4.89 13.35 5.74
N GLU A 108 -5.71 13.42 4.69
CA GLU A 108 -7.15 13.78 4.77
C GLU A 108 -7.98 12.63 5.41
N LEU A 109 -8.12 12.56 6.74
CA LEU A 109 -8.99 13.27 7.72
C LEU A 109 -10.44 12.71 7.73
N GLY A 110 -10.95 12.40 8.93
CA GLY A 110 -12.13 11.61 9.32
C GLY A 110 -13.50 12.17 8.93
N THR A 111 -13.57 12.93 7.87
CA THR A 111 -14.77 13.00 7.05
C THR A 111 -14.65 11.95 5.97
N ARG A 112 -15.63 11.03 5.85
CA ARG A 112 -15.78 10.10 4.71
C ARG A 112 -15.28 10.81 3.44
N PRO A 113 -14.12 10.44 2.87
CA PRO A 113 -13.54 11.28 1.83
C PRO A 113 -14.54 11.35 0.68
N THR A 114 -15.01 12.56 0.40
CA THR A 114 -15.85 12.88 -0.75
C THR A 114 -14.95 12.85 -1.99
N VAL A 115 -14.32 11.69 -2.24
CA VAL A 115 -13.52 11.50 -3.44
C VAL A 115 -14.51 11.35 -4.58
N HIS A 116 -14.57 12.36 -5.43
CA HIS A 116 -15.24 12.24 -6.72
C HIS A 116 -14.63 11.06 -7.48
N PHE A 117 -15.47 10.09 -7.87
CA PHE A 117 -15.00 8.84 -8.48
C PHE A 117 -15.19 8.84 -10.00
N PRO A 118 -14.10 8.92 -10.78
CA PRO A 118 -14.15 8.53 -12.18
C PRO A 118 -14.39 7.01 -12.29
N VAL A 119 -15.13 6.60 -13.31
CA VAL A 119 -15.72 5.26 -13.56
C VAL A 119 -14.67 4.14 -13.74
N ASN A 120 -13.38 4.48 -13.71
CA ASN A 120 -12.27 3.63 -14.13
C ASN A 120 -11.77 2.68 -13.01
N LYS A 121 -12.42 2.66 -11.84
CA LYS A 121 -11.99 1.94 -10.63
C LYS A 121 -12.33 0.44 -10.59
N LEU A 122 -12.91 -0.12 -11.66
CA LEU A 122 -13.29 -1.54 -11.75
C LEU A 122 -12.11 -2.51 -11.72
N HIS A 123 -10.88 -2.02 -11.97
CA HIS A 123 -9.70 -2.87 -12.12
C HIS A 123 -8.76 -2.87 -10.90
N ARG A 124 -9.03 -2.08 -9.86
CA ARG A 124 -8.22 -2.10 -8.62
C ARG A 124 -8.40 -3.44 -7.90
N LYS A 125 -7.31 -4.09 -7.53
CA LYS A 125 -7.35 -5.36 -6.79
C LYS A 125 -6.70 -5.27 -5.43
N LEU A 126 -5.60 -4.53 -5.31
CA LEU A 126 -4.87 -4.39 -4.05
C LEU A 126 -4.61 -2.93 -3.71
N ARG A 127 -4.60 -2.67 -2.41
CA ARG A 127 -4.16 -1.44 -1.78
C ARG A 127 -3.05 -1.77 -0.80
N LEU A 128 -1.97 -1.00 -0.85
CA LEU A 128 -0.85 -1.08 0.09
C LEU A 128 -0.75 0.26 0.83
N ASP A 129 -0.83 0.23 2.16
CA ASP A 129 -0.66 1.39 3.02
C ASP A 129 0.56 1.19 3.92
N ILE A 130 1.55 2.08 3.81
CA ILE A 130 2.70 2.11 4.74
C ILE A 130 2.38 3.11 5.84
N ALA A 131 2.45 2.66 7.10
CA ALA A 131 2.23 3.49 8.27
C ALA A 131 3.43 4.42 8.53
N ILE A 132 3.15 5.72 8.68
CA ILE A 132 4.15 6.77 8.82
C ILE A 132 3.64 7.77 9.86
N SER A 133 4.34 7.91 10.97
CA SER A 133 4.01 8.78 12.09
C SER A 133 5.20 9.64 12.46
N THR A 134 4.94 10.90 12.78
CA THR A 134 5.92 11.82 13.36
C THR A 134 6.18 11.54 14.83
N GLN A 135 5.38 10.68 15.47
CA GLN A 135 5.46 10.34 16.88
C GLN A 135 5.80 8.86 17.09
N THR A 136 6.14 8.51 18.33
CA THR A 136 6.37 7.11 18.75
C THR A 136 5.09 6.29 18.85
N GLN A 137 3.92 6.93 18.72
CA GLN A 137 2.63 6.26 18.76
C GLN A 137 2.31 5.58 17.42
N PRO A 138 1.66 4.40 17.45
CA PRO A 138 1.27 3.68 16.25
C PRO A 138 0.21 4.44 15.45
N CYS A 139 0.23 4.26 14.14
CA CYS A 139 -0.85 4.66 13.25
C CYS A 139 -2.04 3.72 13.46
N LEU A 140 -3.22 4.28 13.69
CA LEU A 140 -4.44 3.50 13.85
C LEU A 140 -5.15 3.35 12.50
N PHE A 141 -5.74 2.17 12.25
CA PHE A 141 -6.51 1.85 11.05
C PHE A 141 -7.84 1.20 11.45
N ALA A 142 -8.95 1.85 11.13
CA ALA A 142 -10.28 1.28 11.28
C ALA A 142 -10.50 0.22 10.19
N ILE A 143 -11.06 -0.92 10.57
CA ILE A 143 -11.34 -2.03 9.66
C ILE A 143 -12.84 -2.27 9.64
N SER A 144 -13.42 -2.39 8.45
CA SER A 144 -14.84 -2.66 8.31
C SER A 144 -15.19 -3.99 8.97
N GLY A 145 -16.15 -3.95 9.90
CA GLY A 145 -16.58 -5.14 10.66
C GLY A 145 -15.69 -5.51 11.85
N VAL A 146 -14.70 -4.69 12.21
CA VAL A 146 -13.89 -4.85 13.42
C VAL A 146 -14.17 -3.67 14.36
N GLU A 147 -14.47 -3.95 15.63
CA GLU A 147 -14.80 -2.91 16.62
C GLU A 147 -13.58 -2.09 17.02
N GLU A 148 -12.43 -2.74 17.20
CA GLU A 148 -11.19 -2.11 17.62
C GLU A 148 -10.30 -1.74 16.41
N PRO A 149 -9.70 -0.54 16.39
CA PRO A 149 -8.78 -0.16 15.33
C PRO A 149 -7.48 -0.97 15.42
N LEU A 150 -6.93 -1.27 14.26
CA LEU A 150 -5.63 -1.91 14.15
C LEU A 150 -4.51 -0.88 14.34
N ALA A 151 -3.52 -1.21 15.16
CA ALA A 151 -2.35 -0.36 15.41
C ALA A 151 -1.15 -0.85 14.59
N LEU A 152 -0.58 0.03 13.75
CA LEU A 152 0.62 -0.21 12.96
C LEU A 152 1.76 0.69 13.43
N ASN A 153 2.95 0.13 13.57
CA ASN A 153 4.14 0.92 13.88
C ASN A 153 4.67 1.64 12.64
N ASN A 154 5.58 2.58 12.85
CA ASN A 154 6.27 3.25 11.76
C ASN A 154 7.02 2.26 10.86
N GLY A 155 6.69 2.32 9.57
CA GLY A 155 7.26 1.45 8.55
C GLY A 155 6.64 0.05 8.50
N ASP A 156 5.55 -0.21 9.24
CA ASP A 156 4.68 -1.35 9.00
C ASP A 156 3.83 -1.12 7.75
N CYS A 157 3.38 -2.21 7.13
CA CYS A 157 2.54 -2.16 5.94
C CYS A 157 1.24 -2.93 6.15
N LEU A 158 0.15 -2.33 5.69
CA LEU A 158 -1.15 -2.97 5.54
C LEU A 158 -1.43 -3.22 4.07
N LEU A 159 -1.52 -4.48 3.68
CA LEU A 159 -1.90 -4.91 2.34
C LEU A 159 -3.35 -5.39 2.39
N SER A 160 -4.26 -4.79 1.62
CA SER A 160 -5.68 -5.14 1.62
C SER A 160 -6.22 -5.31 0.20
N ARG A 161 -7.25 -6.15 0.06
CA ARG A 161 -8.01 -6.19 -1.20
C ARG A 161 -8.89 -4.96 -1.34
N CYS A 162 -8.99 -4.47 -2.57
CA CYS A 162 -9.96 -3.45 -2.92
C CYS A 162 -11.33 -4.11 -3.09
N ILE A 163 -12.36 -3.53 -2.47
CA ILE A 163 -13.74 -3.97 -2.67
C ILE A 163 -14.32 -3.23 -3.87
N PRO A 164 -14.77 -3.93 -4.93
CA PRO A 164 -15.39 -3.28 -6.09
C PRO A 164 -16.50 -2.32 -5.67
N GLY A 165 -16.50 -1.12 -6.23
CA GLY A 165 -17.50 -0.09 -5.92
C GLY A 165 -17.27 0.66 -4.61
N THR A 166 -16.21 0.34 -3.85
CA THR A 166 -15.79 1.15 -2.71
C THR A 166 -14.41 1.76 -2.95
N PRO A 167 -14.16 2.96 -2.42
CA PRO A 167 -12.86 3.60 -2.55
C PRO A 167 -11.82 3.10 -1.55
N PHE A 168 -12.27 2.37 -0.53
CA PHE A 168 -11.44 1.85 0.54
C PHE A 168 -11.17 0.37 0.31
N GLY A 169 -10.04 -0.10 0.80
CA GLY A 169 -9.93 -1.52 1.11
C GLY A 169 -10.77 -1.85 2.34
N ALA A 170 -10.52 -3.00 2.95
CA ALA A 170 -11.08 -3.35 4.26
C ALA A 170 -10.78 -2.30 5.34
N CYS A 171 -9.75 -1.47 5.14
CA CYS A 171 -9.16 -0.61 6.17
C CYS A 171 -9.04 0.86 5.74
N VAL A 172 -9.18 1.76 6.71
CA VAL A 172 -9.01 3.21 6.56
C VAL A 172 -8.20 3.73 7.75
N PRO A 173 -7.16 4.57 7.55
CA PRO A 173 -6.45 5.18 8.67
C PRO A 173 -7.43 5.98 9.55
N VAL A 174 -7.34 5.79 10.87
CA VAL A 174 -8.05 6.59 11.87
C VAL A 174 -7.35 7.94 11.97
N GLU A 175 -8.15 8.99 11.85
CA GLU A 175 -7.69 10.36 12.00
C GLU A 175 -7.10 10.57 13.40
N THR A 176 -5.81 10.85 13.41
CA THR A 176 -5.11 11.45 14.54
C THR A 176 -4.18 12.51 13.97
N GLU A 177 -3.73 13.47 14.79
CA GLU A 177 -2.73 14.47 14.36
C GLU A 177 -1.44 13.85 13.81
N ASN A 178 -1.21 12.55 14.07
CA ASN A 178 0.04 11.86 13.84
C ASN A 178 -0.06 10.73 12.81
N THR A 179 -1.26 10.34 12.40
CA THR A 179 -1.44 9.26 11.42
C THR A 179 -1.19 9.80 10.02
N ARG A 180 -0.12 9.35 9.37
CA ARG A 180 0.05 9.47 7.92
C ARG A 180 0.28 8.10 7.30
N CYS A 181 -0.06 7.99 6.03
CA CYS A 181 0.29 6.79 5.28
C CYS A 181 0.68 7.12 3.85
N LEU A 182 1.60 6.32 3.31
CA LEU A 182 1.84 6.25 1.88
C LEU A 182 0.93 5.16 1.32
N THR A 183 -0.02 5.53 0.48
CA THR A 183 -0.94 4.61 -0.17
C THR A 183 -0.55 4.37 -1.62
N LEU A 184 -0.46 3.10 -2.02
CA LEU A 184 -0.27 2.66 -3.39
C LEU A 184 -1.40 1.70 -3.79
N TYR A 185 -1.78 1.72 -5.07
CA TYR A 185 -2.79 0.84 -5.64
C TYR A 185 -2.19 -0.05 -6.74
N TYR A 186 -2.69 -1.28 -6.83
CA TYR A 186 -2.36 -2.22 -7.87
C TYR A 186 -3.62 -2.70 -8.58
N TYR A 187 -3.52 -2.76 -9.89
CA TYR A 187 -4.59 -3.14 -10.81
C TYR A 187 -4.32 -4.54 -11.33
N GLN A 188 -5.35 -5.17 -11.87
CA GLN A 188 -5.20 -6.39 -12.64
C GLN A 188 -5.74 -6.14 -14.03
N ASN A 189 -4.96 -6.48 -15.06
CA ASN A 189 -5.47 -6.49 -16.41
C ASN A 189 -6.73 -7.35 -16.47
N PRO A 190 -7.78 -6.93 -17.19
CA PRO A 190 -8.88 -7.85 -17.47
C PRO A 190 -8.30 -9.12 -18.11
N PRO A 191 -8.78 -10.32 -17.75
CA PRO A 191 -8.39 -11.53 -18.46
C PRO A 191 -8.64 -11.29 -19.95
N GLU A 192 -7.68 -11.69 -20.80
CA GLU A 192 -7.90 -11.63 -22.25
C GLU A 192 -9.23 -12.30 -22.56
N PRO A 193 -10.09 -11.68 -23.39
CA PRO A 193 -11.33 -12.30 -23.78
C PRO A 193 -10.99 -13.68 -24.35
N GLN A 194 -11.52 -14.73 -23.73
CA GLN A 194 -11.40 -16.07 -24.29
C GLN A 194 -12.12 -16.01 -25.65
N ASN A 195 -11.36 -16.04 -26.73
CA ASN A 195 -11.92 -16.21 -28.05
C ASN A 195 -12.64 -17.55 -28.02
N HIS A 196 -13.97 -17.51 -27.93
CA HIS A 196 -14.81 -18.68 -28.15
C HIS A 196 -14.73 -18.97 -29.65
N GLU A 197 -13.75 -19.80 -30.04
CA GLU A 197 -13.72 -20.49 -31.34
C GLU A 197 -14.80 -21.57 -31.41
#